data_AF-A0A8J6XS78-F1
#
_entry.id   AF-A0A8J6XS78-F1
#
_cell.length_a   1.000
_cell.length_b   1.000
_cell.length_c   1.000
_cell.angle_alpha   90.00
_cell.angle_beta   90.00
_cell.angle_gamma   90.00
#
_symmetry.space_group_name_H-M   'P 1'
#
loop_
_entity.id
_entity.type
_entity.pdbx_description
1 polymer ?
#
loop_
_entity_poly.entity_id
_entity_poly.type
_entity_poly.pdbx_seq_one_letter_code
_entity_poly.pdbx_strand_id
1 'polypeptide(L)'
;MIPFTTSPEQKIRVYKIATKMAEAGLSVAFINDTVEMAEEYEGLHDLMVLWDEETDIYTQDEIIADITEEIDQHKELPRGIEQKPSISFDDLDRIANDIVDFKKSLRHEVDRWGGIAKLAEKTGIPQPSLSRFFNSASMPHRTTLYRIANEE
;
A
#
# COMPACT_ATOMS: atom_id res chain seq x y z
N MET A 1 19.23 -10.19 13.73
CA MET A 1 18.22 -9.13 13.63
C MET A 1 17.35 -9.27 14.86
N ILE A 2 17.30 -8.27 15.74
CA ILE A 2 16.36 -8.30 16.86
C ILE A 2 15.00 -7.98 16.23
N PRO A 3 14.00 -8.87 16.34
CA PRO A 3 12.67 -8.55 15.82
C PRO A 3 12.16 -7.32 16.56
N PHE A 4 11.69 -6.32 15.82
CA PHE A 4 11.05 -5.16 16.41
C PHE A 4 9.80 -5.64 17.15
N THR A 5 9.58 -5.10 18.34
CA THR A 5 8.35 -5.30 19.10
C THR A 5 8.09 -3.99 19.79
N THR A 6 6.92 -3.42 19.54
CA THR A 6 6.49 -2.19 20.20
C THR A 6 6.55 -2.35 21.72
N SER A 7 7.17 -1.36 22.39
CA SER A 7 7.15 -1.28 23.85
C SER A 7 5.72 -1.08 24.35
N PRO A 8 5.43 -1.37 25.64
CA PRO A 8 4.11 -1.10 26.22
C PRO A 8 3.64 0.36 26.01
N GLU A 9 4.55 1.32 26.09
CA GLU A 9 4.27 2.74 25.86
C GLU A 9 3.92 3.02 24.38
N GLN A 10 4.65 2.39 23.44
CA GLN A 10 4.36 2.49 22.02
C GLN A 10 3.01 1.86 21.68
N LYS A 11 2.65 0.72 22.29
CA LYS A 11 1.31 0.10 22.13
C LYS A 11 0.19 1.04 22.58
N ILE A 12 0.35 1.69 23.73
CA ILE A 12 -0.63 2.70 24.19
C ILE A 12 -0.76 3.83 23.18
N ARG A 13 0.35 4.27 22.56
CA ARG A 13 0.33 5.28 21.50
C ARG A 13 -0.42 4.79 20.27
N VAL A 14 -0.11 3.59 19.78
CA VAL A 14 -0.81 2.94 18.65
C VAL A 14 -2.32 2.90 18.87
N TYR A 15 -2.79 2.45 20.04
CA TYR A 15 -4.24 2.39 20.32
C TYR A 15 -4.90 3.78 20.40
N LYS A 16 -4.19 4.81 20.88
CA LYS A 16 -4.69 6.20 20.86
C LYS A 16 -4.85 6.70 19.43
N ILE A 17 -3.86 6.43 18.57
CA ILE A 17 -3.91 6.79 17.15
C ILE A 17 -5.06 6.04 16.46
N ALA A 18 -5.23 4.75 16.74
CA ALA A 18 -6.34 3.94 16.20
C ALA A 18 -7.73 4.51 16.57
N THR A 19 -7.86 5.07 17.78
CA THR A 19 -9.10 5.75 18.20
C THR A 19 -9.35 7.00 17.35
N LYS A 20 -8.32 7.81 17.12
CA LYS A 20 -8.42 9.00 16.25
C LYS A 20 -8.71 8.63 14.79
N MET A 21 -8.12 7.54 14.28
CA MET A 21 -8.42 7.00 12.95
C MET A 21 -9.90 6.60 12.82
N ALA A 22 -10.48 5.99 13.86
CA ALA A 22 -11.91 5.67 13.89
C ALA A 22 -12.78 6.92 13.91
N GLU A 23 -12.40 7.94 14.69
CA GLU A 23 -13.08 9.25 14.72
C GLU A 23 -13.01 9.98 13.37
N ALA A 24 -11.92 9.79 12.62
CA ALA A 24 -11.76 10.28 11.25
C ALA A 24 -12.57 9.49 10.20
N GLY A 25 -13.27 8.43 10.62
CA GLY A 25 -14.16 7.64 9.74
C GLY A 25 -13.45 6.55 8.95
N LEU A 26 -12.21 6.19 9.27
CA LEU A 26 -11.51 5.07 8.65
C LEU A 26 -12.15 3.74 9.03
N SER A 27 -12.09 2.76 8.11
CA SER A 27 -12.77 1.49 8.31
C SER A 27 -12.16 0.67 9.45
N VAL A 28 -13.00 -0.03 10.21
CA VAL A 28 -12.55 -0.88 11.33
C VAL A 28 -11.57 -1.95 10.87
N ALA A 29 -11.77 -2.52 9.68
CA ALA A 29 -10.87 -3.53 9.12
C ALA A 29 -9.47 -2.96 8.84
N PHE A 30 -9.39 -1.78 8.21
CA PHE A 30 -8.12 -1.08 7.98
C PHE A 30 -7.41 -0.78 9.31
N ILE A 31 -8.15 -0.25 10.30
CA ILE A 31 -7.58 0.09 11.60
C ILE A 31 -7.04 -1.16 12.30
N ASN A 32 -7.79 -2.27 12.28
CA ASN A 32 -7.35 -3.53 12.88
C ASN A 32 -6.06 -4.06 12.25
N ASP A 33 -6.01 -4.12 10.92
CA ASP A 33 -4.83 -4.59 10.18
C ASP A 33 -3.61 -3.69 10.45
N THR A 34 -3.84 -2.38 10.52
CA THR A 34 -2.78 -1.39 10.82
C THR A 34 -2.23 -1.59 12.23
N VAL A 35 -3.11 -1.73 13.22
CA VAL A 35 -2.72 -1.92 14.63
C VAL A 35 -1.97 -3.23 14.82
N GLU A 36 -2.49 -4.34 14.29
CA GLU A 36 -1.87 -5.66 14.40
C GLU A 36 -0.44 -5.64 13.87
N MET A 37 -0.23 -5.03 12.71
CA MET A 37 1.08 -4.99 12.08
C MET A 37 2.01 -3.95 12.72
N ALA A 38 1.50 -2.81 13.18
CA ALA A 38 2.31 -1.82 13.90
C ALA A 38 2.87 -2.35 15.21
N GLU A 39 2.27 -3.37 15.82
CA GLU A 39 2.81 -3.99 17.03
C GLU A 39 4.15 -4.71 16.80
N GLU A 40 4.35 -5.22 15.57
CA GLU A 40 5.48 -6.10 15.20
C GLU A 40 6.37 -5.51 14.10
N TYR A 41 5.96 -4.41 13.47
CA TYR A 41 6.68 -3.75 12.38
C TYR A 41 6.86 -2.23 12.62
N GLU A 42 8.12 -1.82 12.78
CA GLU A 42 8.50 -0.43 13.09
C GLU A 42 8.03 0.56 12.02
N GLY A 43 8.14 0.19 10.74
CA GLY A 43 7.74 1.05 9.64
C GLY A 43 6.26 1.45 9.73
N LEU A 44 5.38 0.51 10.10
CA LEU A 44 3.96 0.82 10.22
C LEU A 44 3.64 1.61 11.49
N HIS A 45 4.33 1.34 12.60
CA HIS A 45 4.24 2.18 13.79
C HIS A 45 4.59 3.64 13.46
N ASP A 46 5.69 3.85 12.73
CA ASP A 46 6.16 5.19 12.38
C ASP A 46 5.20 5.90 11.43
N LEU A 47 4.61 5.18 10.47
CA LEU A 47 3.56 5.72 9.60
C LEU A 47 2.30 6.11 10.39
N MET A 48 1.89 5.33 11.38
CA MET A 48 0.77 5.71 12.26
C MET A 48 1.08 6.99 13.04
N VAL A 49 2.30 7.11 13.56
CA VAL A 49 2.75 8.31 14.26
C VAL A 49 2.78 9.53 13.34
N LEU A 50 3.30 9.36 12.12
CA LEU A 50 3.35 10.41 11.12
C LEU A 50 1.96 10.89 10.74
N TRP A 51 1.00 9.97 10.55
CA TRP A 51 -0.40 10.31 10.29
C TRP A 51 -1.03 11.15 11.41
N ASP A 52 -0.73 10.81 12.68
CA ASP A 52 -1.27 11.52 13.85
C ASP A 52 -0.69 12.93 14.04
N GLU A 53 0.55 13.13 13.62
CA GLU A 53 1.27 14.41 13.74
C GLU A 53 1.04 15.34 12.54
N GLU A 54 0.60 14.78 11.40
CA GLU A 54 0.30 15.54 10.20
C GLU A 54 -0.98 16.39 10.37
N THR A 55 -0.94 17.59 9.81
CA THR A 55 -2.02 18.58 9.88
C THR A 55 -2.70 18.82 8.54
N ASP A 56 -2.00 18.54 7.43
CA ASP A 56 -2.54 18.64 6.09
C ASP A 56 -3.30 17.36 5.70
N ILE A 57 -4.57 17.52 5.34
CA ILE A 57 -5.46 16.40 5.04
C ILE A 57 -5.03 15.62 3.79
N TYR A 58 -4.46 16.29 2.79
CA TYR A 58 -3.97 15.61 1.59
C TYR A 58 -2.77 14.74 1.91
N THR A 59 -1.86 15.23 2.76
CA THR A 59 -0.71 14.45 3.22
C THR A 59 -1.15 13.30 4.12
N GLN A 60 -2.17 13.48 4.98
CA GLN A 60 -2.76 12.38 5.74
C GLN A 60 -3.33 11.28 4.83
N ASP A 61 -4.00 11.64 3.73
CA ASP A 61 -4.51 10.69 2.74
C ASP A 61 -3.38 9.92 2.03
N GLU A 62 -2.25 10.60 1.72
CA GLU A 62 -1.05 9.95 1.18
C GLU A 62 -0.43 8.97 2.19
N ILE A 63 -0.42 9.31 3.48
CA ILE A 63 0.10 8.41 4.52
C ILE A 63 -0.82 7.19 4.70
N ILE A 64 -2.15 7.37 4.63
CA ILE A 64 -3.10 6.24 4.63
C ILE A 64 -2.84 5.32 3.43
N ALA A 65 -2.54 5.90 2.27
CA ALA A 65 -2.15 5.14 1.08
C ALA A 65 -0.87 4.33 1.32
N ASP A 66 0.15 4.94 1.93
CA ASP A 66 1.40 4.26 2.29
C ASP A 66 1.17 3.10 3.29
N ILE A 67 0.34 3.32 4.32
CA ILE A 67 -0.04 2.28 5.29
C ILE A 67 -0.75 1.12 4.58
N THR A 68 -1.65 1.42 3.66
CA THR A 68 -2.37 0.40 2.89
C THR A 68 -1.42 -0.43 2.03
N GLU A 69 -0.48 0.23 1.35
CA GLU A 69 0.53 -0.43 0.51
C GLU A 69 1.44 -1.34 1.34
N GLU A 70 1.91 -0.88 2.50
CA GLU A 70 2.73 -1.69 3.42
C GLU A 70 1.97 -2.92 3.94
N ILE A 71 0.69 -2.76 4.30
CA ILE A 71 -0.15 -3.88 4.75
C ILE A 71 -0.30 -4.92 3.63
N ASP A 72 -0.60 -4.47 2.41
CA ASP A 72 -0.80 -5.35 1.27
C ASP A 72 0.52 -6.05 0.88
N GLN A 73 1.64 -5.31 0.87
CA GLN A 73 2.96 -5.87 0.60
C GLN A 73 3.34 -6.92 1.65
N HIS A 74 3.10 -6.65 2.93
CA HIS A 74 3.39 -7.60 3.99
C HIS A 74 2.56 -8.88 3.86
N LYS A 75 1.28 -8.77 3.46
CA LYS A 75 0.41 -9.94 3.18
C LYS A 75 0.89 -10.76 1.98
N GLU A 76 1.56 -10.14 1.01
CA GLU A 76 2.13 -10.81 -0.17
C GLU A 76 3.49 -11.49 0.10
N LEU A 77 4.19 -11.14 1.18
CA LEU A 77 5.49 -11.70 1.46
C LEU A 77 5.37 -13.22 1.76
N PRO A 78 6.21 -14.05 1.11
CA PRO A 78 6.24 -15.47 1.41
C PRO A 78 6.60 -15.70 2.88
N ARG A 79 5.90 -16.61 3.55
CA ARG A 79 6.25 -17.05 4.89
C ARG A 79 7.42 -18.05 4.80
N GLY A 80 8.65 -17.54 4.71
CA GLY A 80 9.88 -18.35 4.72
C GLY A 80 10.93 -17.90 3.71
N ILE A 81 12.01 -18.67 3.60
CA ILE A 81 13.07 -18.42 2.62
C ILE A 81 12.61 -18.96 1.25
N GLU A 82 12.35 -18.07 0.30
CA GLU A 82 12.13 -18.44 -1.10
C GLU A 82 13.37 -18.16 -1.95
N GLN A 83 13.74 -19.12 -2.80
CA GLN A 83 14.66 -18.84 -3.90
C GLN A 83 13.92 -18.09 -5.01
N LYS A 84 14.20 -16.80 -5.14
CA LYS A 84 13.66 -15.99 -6.23
C LYS A 84 14.36 -16.35 -7.55
N PRO A 85 13.64 -16.33 -8.69
CA PRO A 85 14.26 -16.45 -10.00
C PRO A 85 15.36 -15.40 -10.18
N SER A 86 16.55 -15.81 -10.63
CA SER A 86 17.61 -14.89 -10.98
C SER A 86 17.32 -14.28 -12.36
N ILE A 87 17.32 -12.96 -12.43
CA ILE A 87 17.16 -12.20 -13.67
C ILE A 87 18.56 -11.78 -14.14
N SER A 88 18.84 -11.96 -15.43
CA SER A 88 20.10 -11.47 -16.02
C SER A 88 20.14 -9.94 -16.02
N PHE A 89 21.31 -9.35 -15.76
CA PHE A 89 21.49 -7.90 -15.83
C PHE A 89 21.20 -7.35 -17.24
N ASP A 90 21.45 -8.13 -18.29
CA ASP A 90 21.23 -7.72 -19.68
C ASP A 90 19.73 -7.63 -20.04
N ASP A 91 18.85 -8.26 -19.23
CA ASP A 91 17.40 -8.24 -19.45
C ASP A 91 16.70 -7.05 -18.77
N LEU A 92 17.41 -6.25 -17.96
CA LEU A 92 16.78 -5.22 -17.13
C LEU A 92 16.07 -4.14 -17.96
N ASP A 93 16.68 -3.67 -19.04
CA ASP A 93 16.07 -2.66 -19.91
C ASP A 93 14.82 -3.21 -20.62
N ARG A 94 14.88 -4.46 -21.07
CA ARG A 94 13.73 -5.13 -21.70
C ARG A 94 12.57 -5.26 -20.71
N ILE A 95 12.86 -5.73 -19.50
CA ILE A 95 11.86 -5.88 -18.44
C ILE A 95 11.24 -4.53 -18.07
N ALA A 96 12.05 -3.47 -17.95
CA ALA A 96 11.55 -2.13 -17.66
C ALA A 96 10.59 -1.63 -18.76
N ASN A 97 10.95 -1.83 -20.03
CA ASN A 97 10.08 -1.46 -21.15
C ASN A 97 8.78 -2.29 -21.16
N ASP A 98 8.86 -3.60 -20.94
CA ASP A 98 7.69 -4.48 -20.87
C ASP A 98 6.71 -4.01 -19.77
N ILE A 99 7.22 -3.63 -18.59
CA ILE A 99 6.41 -3.10 -17.48
C ILE A 99 5.75 -1.77 -17.85
N VAL A 100 6.53 -0.84 -18.41
CA VAL A 100 6.03 0.49 -18.79
C VAL A 100 4.93 0.36 -19.85
N ASP A 101 5.12 -0.47 -20.87
CA ASP A 101 4.16 -0.63 -21.95
C ASP A 101 2.91 -1.40 -21.50
N PHE A 102 3.05 -2.38 -20.60
CA PHE A 102 1.92 -2.98 -19.90
C PHE A 102 1.10 -1.94 -19.14
N LYS A 103 1.75 -1.10 -18.31
CA LYS A 103 1.06 -0.06 -17.52
C LYS A 103 0.40 1.01 -18.39
N LYS A 104 1.02 1.41 -19.50
CA LYS A 104 0.39 2.32 -20.48
C LYS A 104 -0.88 1.71 -21.06
N SER A 105 -0.82 0.43 -21.45
CA SER A 105 -1.97 -0.28 -22.00
C SER A 105 -3.11 -0.38 -20.97
N LEU A 106 -2.78 -0.73 -19.73
CA LEU A 106 -3.74 -0.76 -18.62
C LEU A 106 -4.32 0.64 -18.33
N ARG A 107 -3.49 1.69 -18.35
CA ARG A 107 -3.95 3.06 -18.15
C ARG A 107 -4.96 3.48 -19.21
N HIS A 108 -4.74 3.13 -20.47
CA HIS A 108 -5.71 3.39 -21.53
C HIS A 108 -7.05 2.72 -21.25
N GLU A 109 -7.06 1.49 -20.74
CA GLU A 109 -8.32 0.83 -20.34
C GLU A 109 -9.04 1.59 -19.23
N VAL A 110 -8.31 1.95 -18.17
CA VAL A 110 -8.84 2.69 -17.02
C VAL A 110 -9.41 4.04 -17.43
N ASP A 111 -8.70 4.78 -18.30
CA ASP A 111 -9.19 6.06 -18.81
C ASP A 111 -10.50 5.90 -19.61
N ARG A 112 -10.67 4.80 -20.37
CA ARG A 112 -11.94 4.49 -21.05
C ARG A 112 -13.11 4.26 -20.08
N TRP A 113 -12.82 3.78 -18.87
CA TRP A 113 -13.84 3.38 -17.89
C TRP A 113 -14.19 4.51 -16.91
N GLY A 114 -13.54 5.67 -17.03
CA GLY A 114 -13.77 6.87 -16.22
C GLY A 114 -12.56 7.35 -15.42
N GLY A 115 -11.38 6.80 -15.68
CA GLY A 115 -10.12 7.25 -15.11
C GLY A 115 -9.84 6.75 -13.69
N ILE A 116 -8.74 7.22 -13.12
CA ILE A 116 -8.20 6.75 -11.83
C ILE A 116 -9.20 6.96 -10.69
N ALA A 117 -9.89 8.10 -10.62
CA ALA A 117 -10.83 8.38 -9.53
C ALA A 117 -11.95 7.34 -9.45
N LYS A 118 -12.48 6.92 -10.59
CA LYS A 118 -13.54 5.90 -10.65
C LYS A 118 -13.01 4.49 -10.37
N LEU A 119 -11.77 4.20 -10.79
CA LEU A 119 -11.10 2.95 -10.41
C LEU A 119 -10.87 2.88 -8.89
N ALA A 120 -10.46 3.99 -8.26
CA ALA A 120 -10.27 4.07 -6.82
C ALA A 120 -11.57 3.77 -6.06
N GLU A 121 -12.67 4.39 -6.48
CA GLU A 121 -14.01 4.16 -5.90
C GLU A 121 -14.41 2.68 -5.99
N LYS A 122 -14.23 2.06 -7.15
CA LYS A 122 -14.65 0.67 -7.38
C LYS A 122 -13.79 -0.37 -6.69
N THR A 123 -12.47 -0.20 -6.74
CA THR A 123 -11.52 -1.18 -6.21
C THR A 123 -11.24 -1.01 -4.73
N GLY A 124 -11.65 0.13 -4.16
CA GLY A 124 -11.31 0.53 -2.79
C GLY A 124 -9.82 0.85 -2.61
N ILE A 125 -9.03 0.91 -3.69
CA ILE A 125 -7.62 1.29 -3.62
C ILE A 125 -7.53 2.81 -3.52
N PRO A 126 -6.72 3.37 -2.61
CA PRO A 126 -6.51 4.81 -2.52
C PRO A 126 -6.09 5.41 -3.87
N GLN A 127 -6.70 6.55 -4.22
CA GLN A 127 -6.36 7.27 -5.46
C GLN A 127 -4.87 7.67 -5.54
N PRO A 128 -4.22 8.12 -4.45
CA PRO A 128 -2.77 8.29 -4.40
C PRO A 128 -1.99 7.06 -4.87
N SER A 129 -2.30 5.89 -4.30
CA SER A 129 -1.67 4.62 -4.65
C SER A 129 -1.82 4.30 -6.13
N LEU A 130 -3.03 4.40 -6.68
CA LEU A 130 -3.25 4.17 -8.11
C LEU A 130 -2.51 5.17 -9.00
N SER A 131 -2.43 6.44 -8.58
CA SER A 131 -1.68 7.47 -9.31
C SER A 131 -0.19 7.16 -9.34
N ARG A 132 0.41 6.83 -8.19
CA ARG A 132 1.81 6.39 -8.08
C ARG A 132 2.06 5.11 -8.87
N PHE A 133 1.12 4.16 -8.79
CA PHE A 133 1.15 2.91 -9.54
C PHE A 133 1.29 3.13 -11.05
N PHE A 134 0.44 3.97 -11.66
CA PHE A 134 0.48 4.22 -13.10
C PHE A 134 1.66 5.09 -13.54
N ASN A 135 2.24 5.89 -12.65
CA ASN A 135 3.32 6.81 -12.97
C ASN A 135 4.72 6.25 -12.65
N SER A 136 4.83 5.06 -12.03
CA SER A 136 6.11 4.43 -11.69
C SER A 136 6.50 3.33 -12.69
N ALA A 137 7.81 3.09 -12.81
CA ALA A 137 8.37 1.96 -13.57
C ALA A 137 8.44 0.65 -12.73
N SER A 138 7.90 0.65 -11.51
CA SER A 138 7.95 -0.51 -10.61
C SER A 138 6.97 -1.60 -11.00
N MET A 139 7.30 -2.86 -10.70
CA MET A 139 6.35 -3.96 -10.88
C MET A 139 5.08 -3.74 -10.04
N PRO A 140 3.88 -3.98 -10.62
CA PRO A 140 2.63 -4.01 -9.86
C PRO A 140 2.65 -5.04 -8.73
N HIS A 141 2.11 -4.69 -7.56
CA HIS A 141 1.75 -5.69 -6.55
C HIS A 141 0.63 -6.60 -7.08
N ARG A 142 0.66 -7.88 -6.70
CA ARG A 142 -0.31 -8.85 -7.22
C ARG A 142 -1.73 -8.53 -6.73
N THR A 143 -1.86 -8.11 -5.48
CA THR A 143 -3.11 -7.71 -4.84
C THR A 143 -3.73 -6.52 -5.55
N THR A 144 -2.93 -5.51 -5.93
CA THR A 144 -3.38 -4.39 -6.75
C THR A 144 -3.97 -4.88 -8.08
N LEU A 145 -3.26 -5.76 -8.79
CA LEU A 145 -3.77 -6.33 -10.05
C LEU A 145 -5.05 -7.15 -9.85
N TYR A 146 -5.12 -7.96 -8.78
CA TYR A 146 -6.31 -8.76 -8.49
C TYR A 146 -7.53 -7.90 -8.12
N ARG A 147 -7.35 -6.83 -7.32
CA ARG A 147 -8.43 -5.89 -7.01
C ARG A 147 -8.94 -5.17 -8.27
N ILE A 148 -8.04 -4.82 -9.19
CA ILE A 148 -8.43 -4.24 -10.49
C ILE A 148 -9.16 -5.27 -11.38
N ALA A 149 -8.73 -6.54 -11.35
CA ALA A 149 -9.28 -7.59 -12.21
C ALA A 149 -10.62 -8.16 -11.71
N ASN A 150 -10.85 -8.19 -10.40
CA ASN A 150 -12.04 -8.79 -9.78
C ASN A 150 -13.24 -7.83 -9.68
N GLU A 151 -13.31 -6.81 -10.54
CA GLU A 151 -14.53 -6.01 -10.72
C GLU A 151 -15.61 -6.83 -11.45
N GLU A 152 -16.29 -7.74 -10.74
CA GLU A 152 -17.62 -8.23 -11.13
C GLU A 152 -18.72 -7.54 -10.31
#